data_AF-A0AAJ5RFI1-F1
#
_entry.id   AF-A0AAJ5RFI1-F1
#
_cell.length_a   1.000
_cell.length_b   1.000
_cell.length_c   1.000
_cell.angle_alpha   90.00
_cell.angle_beta   90.00
_cell.angle_gamma   90.00
#
_symmetry.space_group_name_H-M   'P 1'
#
loop_
_entity.id
_entity.type
_entity.pdbx_description
1 polymer ?
#
loop_
_entity_poly.entity_id
_entity_poly.type
_entity_poly.pdbx_seq_one_letter_code
_entity_poly.pdbx_strand_id
1 'polypeptide(L)'
;MAATIIYWGVIFALIGWGIWNLIFSVVYLKNKENGNLWFFAILNILTLLFGLLFWWVFNNHAWQEYWLVKATATNSLLGGVLIAYVVLIIAQVILGREPKAKTA
;
A
#
# COMPACT_ATOMS: atom_id res chain seq x y z
N MET A 1 -12.62 19.72 9.47
CA MET A 1 -13.43 19.06 8.43
C MET A 1 -12.55 18.57 7.29
N ALA A 2 -11.80 19.45 6.61
CA ALA A 2 -10.89 19.06 5.51
C ALA A 2 -9.86 17.98 5.90
N ALA A 3 -9.13 18.16 7.01
CA ALA A 3 -8.14 17.18 7.49
C ALA A 3 -8.74 15.77 7.71
N THR A 4 -9.94 15.71 8.28
CA THR A 4 -10.68 14.47 8.50
C THR A 4 -11.08 13.80 7.18
N ILE A 5 -11.53 14.58 6.20
CA ILE A 5 -11.87 14.07 4.86
C ILE A 5 -10.63 13.51 4.16
N ILE A 6 -9.50 14.23 4.24
CA ILE A 6 -8.22 13.78 3.66
C ILE A 6 -7.76 12.48 4.33
N TYR A 7 -7.79 12.42 5.67
CA TYR A 7 -7.42 11.23 6.45
C TYR A 7 -8.20 9.99 6.02
N TRP A 8 -9.53 10.07 6.01
CA TRP A 8 -10.36 8.94 5.63
C TRP A 8 -10.31 8.62 4.14
N GLY A 9 -10.26 9.65 3.28
CA GLY A 9 -10.14 9.49 1.83
C GLY A 9 -8.90 8.71 1.44
N VAL A 10 -7.75 9.02 2.04
CA VAL A 10 -6.49 8.29 1.80
C VAL A 10 -6.59 6.87 2.32
N ILE A 11 -7.13 6.64 3.52
CA ILE A 11 -7.30 5.28 4.05
C ILE A 11 -8.18 4.43 3.13
N PHE A 12 -9.33 4.94 2.69
CA PHE A 12 -10.21 4.18 1.80
C PHE A 12 -9.59 3.94 0.43
N ALA A 13 -8.85 4.91 -0.12
CA ALA A 13 -8.11 4.73 -1.35
C ALA A 13 -7.03 3.63 -1.22
N LEU A 14 -6.28 3.62 -0.11
CA LEU A 14 -5.29 2.58 0.17
C LEU A 14 -5.93 1.20 0.35
N ILE A 15 -7.07 1.10 1.02
CA ILE A 15 -7.80 -0.16 1.17
C ILE A 15 -8.32 -0.64 -0.19
N GLY A 16 -8.95 0.24 -0.97
CA GLY A 16 -9.46 -0.08 -2.30
C GLY A 16 -8.37 -0.55 -3.25
N TRP A 17 -7.24 0.19 -3.30
CA TRP A 17 -6.06 -0.20 -4.08
C TRP A 17 -5.49 -1.54 -3.62
N GLY A 18 -5.39 -1.76 -2.31
CA GLY A 18 -4.86 -3.00 -1.73
C GLY A 18 -5.71 -4.22 -2.05
N ILE A 19 -7.04 -4.11 -1.92
CA ILE A 19 -7.99 -5.18 -2.28
C ILE A 19 -7.91 -5.47 -3.79
N TRP A 20 -7.88 -4.43 -4.62
CA TRP A 20 -7.71 -4.59 -6.07
C TRP A 20 -6.43 -5.35 -6.39
N ASN A 21 -5.31 -4.93 -5.80
CA ASN A 21 -4.01 -5.57 -6.00
C ASN A 21 -4.01 -7.03 -5.54
N LEU A 22 -4.66 -7.34 -4.42
CA LEU A 22 -4.78 -8.71 -3.93
C LEU A 22 -5.54 -9.59 -4.91
N ILE A 23 -6.69 -9.13 -5.43
CA ILE A 23 -7.50 -9.87 -6.40
C ILE A 23 -6.70 -10.16 -7.67
N PHE A 24 -6.05 -9.14 -8.25
CA PHE A 24 -5.25 -9.30 -9.46
C PHE A 24 -4.03 -10.19 -9.23
N SER A 25 -3.39 -10.11 -8.06
CA SER A 25 -2.30 -11.01 -7.70
C SER A 25 -2.74 -12.48 -7.76
N VAL A 26 -3.93 -12.81 -7.24
CA VAL A 26 -4.49 -14.17 -7.31
C VAL A 26 -4.77 -14.59 -8.75
N VAL A 27 -5.33 -13.70 -9.58
CA VAL A 27 -5.60 -13.97 -11.00
C VAL A 27 -4.31 -14.25 -11.77
N TYR A 28 -3.26 -13.44 -11.57
CA TYR A 28 -1.98 -13.62 -12.24
C TYR A 28 -1.29 -14.92 -11.84
N LEU A 29 -1.35 -15.29 -10.55
CA LEU A 29 -0.84 -16.59 -10.10
C LEU A 29 -1.58 -17.76 -10.77
N LYS A 30 -2.92 -17.67 -10.87
CA LYS A 30 -3.74 -18.69 -11.53
C LYS A 30 -3.39 -18.82 -13.01
N ASN A 31 -3.12 -17.70 -13.68
CA ASN A 31 -2.80 -17.65 -15.10
C ASN A 31 -1.31 -17.88 -15.41
N LYS A 32 -0.45 -18.05 -14.39
CA LYS A 32 1.02 -18.16 -14.51
C LYS A 32 1.69 -16.92 -15.12
N GLU A 33 1.10 -15.75 -14.92
CA GLU A 33 1.62 -14.45 -15.38
C GLU A 33 2.53 -13.83 -14.31
N ASN A 34 3.60 -14.55 -13.94
CA ASN A 34 4.37 -14.24 -12.73
C ASN A 34 5.09 -12.88 -12.79
N GLY A 35 5.54 -12.45 -13.98
CA GLY A 35 6.08 -11.11 -14.20
C GLY A 35 5.14 -9.97 -13.79
N ASN A 36 3.81 -10.15 -13.89
CA ASN A 36 2.84 -9.12 -13.50
C ASN A 36 2.82 -8.89 -11.98
N LEU A 37 3.11 -9.93 -11.16
CA LEU A 37 3.24 -9.77 -9.70
C LEU A 37 4.45 -8.92 -9.33
N TRP A 38 5.55 -9.02 -10.08
CA TRP A 38 6.73 -8.17 -9.86
C TRP A 38 6.43 -6.70 -10.11
N PHE A 39 5.69 -6.39 -11.17
CA PHE A 39 5.25 -5.03 -11.45
C PHE A 39 4.33 -4.49 -10.35
N PHE A 40 3.38 -5.29 -9.88
CA PHE A 40 2.50 -4.93 -8.77
C PHE A 40 3.28 -4.72 -7.47
N ALA A 41 4.32 -5.50 -7.21
CA ALA A 41 5.18 -5.30 -6.04
C ALA A 41 5.85 -3.92 -6.06
N ILE A 42 6.39 -3.49 -7.20
CA ILE A 42 7.01 -2.17 -7.36
C ILE A 42 5.98 -1.06 -7.12
N LEU A 43 4.80 -1.17 -7.73
CA LEU A 43 3.72 -0.19 -7.52
C LEU A 43 3.31 -0.12 -6.04
N ASN A 44 3.17 -1.27 -5.38
CA ASN A 44 2.79 -1.31 -3.97
C ASN A 44 3.88 -0.78 -3.04
N ILE A 45 5.17 -0.87 -3.41
CA ILE A 45 6.26 -0.20 -2.68
C ILE A 45 6.08 1.32 -2.74
N LEU A 46 5.78 1.88 -3.91
CA LEU A 46 5.53 3.32 -4.04
C LEU A 46 4.29 3.75 -3.23
N THR A 47 3.22 2.96 -3.29
CA THR A 47 2.01 3.18 -2.48
C THR A 47 2.31 3.10 -0.97
N LEU A 48 3.15 2.15 -0.55
CA LEU A 48 3.58 2.01 0.84
C LEU A 48 4.41 3.22 1.30
N LEU A 49 5.35 3.70 0.48
CA LEU A 49 6.13 4.89 0.80
C LEU A 49 5.26 6.13 0.94
N PHE A 50 4.29 6.31 0.03
CA PHE A 50 3.28 7.35 0.15
C PHE A 50 2.48 7.22 1.46
N GLY A 51 2.00 6.00 1.78
CA GLY A 51 1.26 5.73 3.01
C GLY A 51 2.08 5.97 4.29
N LEU A 52 3.38 5.68 4.27
CA LEU A 52 4.30 5.93 5.38
C LEU A 52 4.55 7.42 5.60
N LEU A 53 4.74 8.20 4.52
CA LEU A 53 4.83 9.67 4.60
C LEU A 53 3.53 10.27 5.13
N PHE A 54 2.39 9.78 4.65
CA PHE A 54 1.09 10.20 5.12
C PHE A 54 0.89 9.90 6.62
N TRP A 55 1.24 8.68 7.04
CA TRP A 55 1.21 8.28 8.44
C TRP A 55 2.15 9.14 9.29
N TRP A 56 3.36 9.45 8.82
CA TRP A 56 4.29 10.31 9.54
C TRP A 56 3.72 11.71 9.81
N VAL A 57 3.04 12.32 8.83
CA VAL A 57 2.38 13.62 8.99
C VAL A 57 1.18 13.52 9.94
N PHE A 58 0.31 12.53 9.74
CA PHE A 58 -0.95 12.42 10.50
C PHE A 58 -0.77 11.81 11.89
N ASN A 59 0.35 11.14 12.19
CA ASN A 59 0.62 10.59 13.53
C ASN A 59 1.27 11.62 14.48
N ASN A 60 1.49 12.86 14.03
CA ASN A 60 2.05 13.92 14.84
C ASN A 60 1.20 15.19 14.75
N HIS A 61 0.76 15.69 15.90
CA HIS A 61 -0.13 16.83 15.96
C HIS A 61 0.49 18.11 15.38
N ALA A 62 1.77 18.37 15.66
CA ALA A 62 2.48 19.56 15.18
C ALA A 62 2.67 19.52 13.65
N TRP A 63 2.96 18.34 13.08
CA TRP A 63 3.02 18.17 11.63
C TRP A 63 1.65 18.39 10.98
N GLN A 64 0.58 17.90 11.58
CA GLN A 64 -0.76 18.19 11.06
C GLN A 64 -1.06 19.69 11.04
N GLU A 65 -0.73 20.44 12.08
CA GLU A 65 -0.98 21.90 12.14
C GLU A 65 -0.04 22.70 11.23
N TYR A 66 1.15 22.19 10.94
CA TYR A 66 2.05 22.80 9.96
C TYR A 66 1.49 22.72 8.53
N TRP A 67 0.90 21.58 8.16
CA TRP A 67 0.39 21.35 6.81
C TRP A 67 -1.10 21.63 6.63
N LEU A 68 -1.89 21.65 7.72
CA LEU A 68 -3.35 21.73 7.71
C LEU A 68 -3.83 22.78 8.72
N VAL A 69 -4.96 23.43 8.41
CA VAL A 69 -5.56 24.48 9.26
C VAL A 69 -6.02 23.95 10.64
N LYS A 70 -6.37 22.66 10.73
CA LYS A 70 -6.80 22.04 11.99
C LYS A 70 -6.48 20.55 11.99
N ALA A 71 -5.87 20.08 13.07
CA ALA A 71 -5.61 18.66 13.29
C ALA A 71 -6.91 17.83 13.36
N THR A 72 -6.78 16.54 13.05
CA THR A 72 -7.83 15.53 13.16
C THR A 72 -7.36 14.37 14.03
N ALA A 73 -8.29 13.76 14.75
CA ALA A 73 -8.02 12.52 15.45
C ALA A 73 -7.69 11.40 14.46
N THR A 74 -6.69 10.60 14.81
CA THR A 74 -6.23 9.43 14.06
C THR A 74 -6.37 8.16 14.89
N ASN A 75 -6.27 7.00 14.24
CA ASN A 75 -6.37 5.69 14.89
C ASN A 75 -5.36 4.71 14.29
N SER A 76 -5.31 3.50 14.85
CA SER A 76 -4.37 2.46 14.43
C SER A 76 -4.69 1.82 13.07
N LEU A 77 -5.82 2.15 12.44
CA LEU A 77 -6.25 1.51 11.18
C LEU A 77 -5.24 1.71 10.05
N LEU A 78 -4.74 2.93 9.88
CA LEU A 78 -3.72 3.22 8.86
C LEU A 78 -2.47 2.37 9.07
N GLY A 79 -1.98 2.25 10.31
CA GLY A 79 -0.85 1.38 10.65
C GLY A 79 -1.10 -0.08 10.26
N GLY A 80 -2.31 -0.60 10.53
CA GLY A 80 -2.71 -1.94 10.12
C GLY A 80 -2.72 -2.12 8.58
N VAL A 81 -3.21 -1.12 7.84
CA VAL A 81 -3.19 -1.13 6.37
C VAL A 81 -1.75 -1.16 5.86
N LEU A 82 -0.84 -0.34 6.40
CA LEU A 82 0.57 -0.32 5.96
C LEU A 82 1.26 -1.67 6.22
N ILE A 83 0.99 -2.32 7.35
CA ILE A 83 1.49 -3.68 7.63
C ILE A 83 0.96 -4.67 6.59
N ALA A 84 -0.32 -4.59 6.22
CA ALA A 84 -0.89 -5.44 5.18
C ALA A 84 -0.21 -5.24 3.81
N TYR A 85 0.16 -4.00 3.46
CA TYR A 85 0.97 -3.72 2.26
C TYR A 85 2.34 -4.38 2.30
N VAL A 86 3.05 -4.32 3.44
CA VAL A 86 4.34 -5.00 3.59
C VAL A 86 4.21 -6.50 3.32
N VAL A 87 3.20 -7.15 3.91
CA VAL A 87 2.93 -8.57 3.69
C VAL A 87 2.61 -8.86 2.22
N LEU A 88 1.74 -8.05 1.60
CA LEU A 88 1.36 -8.21 0.20
C LEU A 88 2.56 -8.06 -0.75
N ILE A 89 3.40 -7.04 -0.54
CA ILE A 89 4.61 -6.80 -1.34
C ILE A 89 5.56 -7.99 -1.22
N ILE A 90 5.82 -8.47 0.00
CA ILE A 90 6.69 -9.64 0.20
C ILE A 90 6.14 -10.85 -0.55
N ALA A 91 4.83 -11.12 -0.45
CA ALA A 91 4.19 -12.21 -1.17
C ALA A 91 4.33 -12.03 -2.70
N GLN A 92 4.08 -10.83 -3.23
CA GLN A 92 4.21 -10.54 -4.66
C GLN A 92 5.65 -10.71 -5.17
N VAL A 93 6.65 -10.26 -4.40
CA VAL A 93 8.08 -10.43 -4.76
C VAL A 93 8.47 -11.90 -4.76
N ILE A 94 8.03 -12.69 -3.78
CA ILE A 94 8.36 -14.12 -3.69
C ILE A 94 7.67 -14.89 -4.82
N LEU A 95 6.37 -14.70 -4.98
CA LEU A 95 5.55 -15.47 -5.93
C LEU A 95 5.73 -15.01 -7.38
N GLY A 96 6.14 -13.77 -7.60
CA GLY A 96 6.44 -13.25 -8.93
C GLY A 96 7.76 -13.74 -9.51
N ARG A 97 8.61 -14.43 -8.74
CA ARG A 97 9.87 -14.98 -9.26
C ARG A 97 9.55 -16.03 -10.33
N GLU A 98 9.97 -15.75 -11.56
CA GLU A 98 9.97 -16.76 -12.62
C GLU A 98 11.18 -17.70 -12.44
N PRO A 99 11.03 -19.02 -12.66
CA PRO A 99 12.17 -19.92 -12.66
C PRO A 99 13.11 -19.50 -13.79
N LYS A 100 14.40 -19.29 -13.46
CA LYS A 100 15.44 -19.00 -14.45
C LYS A 100 15.38 -20.09 -15.53
N ALA A 101 15.37 -19.69 -16.80
CA ALA A 101 15.47 -20.63 -17.91
C ALA A 101 16.67 -21.55 -17.64
N LYS A 102 16.44 -22.87 -17.65
CA LYS A 102 17.53 -23.83 -17.64
C LYS A 102 18.32 -23.57 -18.92
N THR A 103 19.53 -23.03 -18.80
CA THR A 103 20.51 -23.04 -19.90
C THR A 103 20.64 -24.49 -20.36
N ALA A 104 20.34 -24.72 -21.63
CA ALA A 104 20.45 -26.01 -22.31
C ALA A 104 21.91 -26.47 -22.36
#